data_AF-A0A0C1G8K8-F1
#
_entry.id   AF-A0A0C1G8K8-F1
#
_cell.length_a   1.000
_cell.length_b   1.000
_cell.length_c   1.000
_cell.angle_alpha   90.00
_cell.angle_beta   90.00
_cell.angle_gamma   90.00
#
_symmetry.space_group_name_H-M   'P 1'
#
loop_
_entity.id
_entity.type
_entity.pdbx_description
1 polymer ?
#
loop_
_entity_poly.entity_id
_entity_poly.type
_entity_poly.pdbx_seq_one_letter_code
_entity_poly.pdbx_strand_id
1 'polypeptide(L)' 'MTAIILKDNVEQRKIDALLNFLKSWDIDAELRITDPEKSVRTAEFTLSKGIWSDYDINSEELRQKAWNR' A
#
# COMPACT_ATOMS: atom_id res chain seq x y z
N MET A 1 20.55 12.67 16.65
CA MET A 1 20.10 11.93 15.45
C MET A 1 19.18 12.85 14.68
N THR A 2 19.61 13.31 13.50
CA THR A 2 18.91 14.33 12.71
C THR A 2 18.39 13.65 11.43
N ALA A 3 17.11 13.81 11.13
CA ALA A 3 16.48 13.23 9.94
C ALA A 3 16.06 14.34 8.98
N ILE A 4 16.41 14.18 7.70
CA ILE A 4 15.97 15.06 6.62
C ILE A 4 14.85 14.33 5.88
N ILE A 5 13.64 14.88 5.94
CA ILE A 5 12.48 14.32 5.22
C ILE A 5 12.40 15.00 3.86
N LEU A 6 12.59 14.21 2.80
CA LEU A 6 12.43 14.68 1.42
C LEU A 6 10.96 14.54 1.01
N LYS A 7 10.46 15.49 0.23
CA LYS A 7 9.13 15.38 -0.39
C LYS A 7 9.14 14.29 -1.45
N ASP A 8 7.97 13.71 -1.72
CA ASP A 8 7.83 12.69 -2.76
C ASP A 8 8.35 13.21 -4.10
N ASN A 9 9.07 12.33 -4.82
CA ASN A 9 9.54 12.52 -6.19
C ASN A 9 10.80 13.41 -6.37
N VAL A 10 11.79 13.32 -5.46
CA VAL A 10 13.13 13.88 -5.71
C VAL A 10 13.91 12.97 -6.65
N GLU A 11 14.45 13.53 -7.73
CA GLU A 11 15.34 12.81 -8.64
C GLU A 11 16.55 12.22 -7.90
N GLN A 12 16.87 10.96 -8.18
CA GLN A 12 17.97 10.24 -7.53
C GLN A 12 19.31 10.99 -7.62
N ARG A 13 19.59 11.66 -8.75
CA ARG A 13 20.80 12.49 -8.93
C ARG A 13 20.95 13.59 -7.88
N LYS A 14 19.83 14.17 -7.42
CA LYS A 14 19.83 15.22 -6.39
C LYS A 14 20.08 14.61 -4.99
N ILE A 15 19.58 13.41 -4.75
CA ILE A 15 19.83 12.64 -3.53
C ILE A 15 21.31 12.25 -3.45
N ASP A 16 21.89 11.77 -4.55
CA ASP A 16 23.31 11.39 -4.63
C ASP A 16 24.21 12.61 -4.38
N ALA A 17 23.88 13.76 -4.96
CA ALA A 17 24.61 15.00 -4.71
C ALA A 17 24.56 15.43 -3.23
N LEU A 18 23.39 15.30 -2.59
CA LEU A 18 23.23 15.59 -1.16
C LEU A 18 24.04 14.63 -0.29
N LEU A 19 24.02 13.33 -0.59
CA LEU A 19 24.79 12.32 0.13
C LEU A 19 26.30 12.58 0.01
N ASN A 20 26.78 12.93 -1.19
CA ASN A 20 28.19 13.25 -1.41
C ASN A 20 28.61 14.52 -0.66
N PHE A 21 27.74 15.53 -0.62
CA PHE A 21 27.94 16.74 0.15
C PHE A 21 28.07 16.45 1.66
N LEU A 22 27.15 15.66 2.22
CA LEU A 22 27.20 15.27 3.64
C LEU A 22 28.46 14.46 3.97
N LYS A 23 28.84 13.53 3.09
CA LYS A 23 30.09 12.76 3.24
C LYS A 23 31.33 13.66 3.21
N SER A 24 31.35 14.68 2.36
CA SER A 24 32.48 15.63 2.29
C SER A 24 32.67 16.43 3.58
N TRP A 25 31.63 16.50 4.41
CA TRP A 25 31.64 17.17 5.71
C TRP A 25 31.87 16.19 6.87
N ASP A 26 32.26 14.95 6.57
CA ASP A 26 32.47 13.87 7.54
C ASP A 26 31.18 13.53 8.33
N ILE A 27 30.03 13.69 7.68
CA ILE A 27 28.71 13.35 8.23
C ILE A 27 28.25 12.01 7.67
N ASP A 28 28.12 11.02 8.55
CA ASP A 28 27.50 9.74 8.21
C ASP A 28 25.99 9.91 8.01
N ALA A 29 25.54 9.66 6.78
CA ALA A 29 24.16 9.76 6.38
C ALA A 29 23.71 8.50 5.64
N GLU A 30 22.54 7.98 6.03
CA GLU A 30 21.90 6.82 5.40
C GLU A 30 20.59 7.25 4.73
N LEU A 31 20.33 6.72 3.53
CA LEU A 31 19.05 6.91 2.84
C LEU A 31 18.07 5.85 3.31
N ARG A 32 16.97 6.27 3.96
CA ARG A 32 15.83 5.40 4.29
C ARG A 32 14.66 5.74 3.39
N ILE A 33 14.38 4.87 2.43
CA ILE A 33 13.16 4.94 1.62
C ILE A 33 12.06 4.29 2.46
N THR A 34 11.12 5.10 2.92
CA THR A 34 9.90 4.59 3.56
C THR A 34 8.85 4.60 2.47
N ASP A 35 8.55 3.43 1.89
CA ASP A 35 7.41 3.34 1.00
C ASP A 35 6.16 3.74 1.81
N PRO A 36 5.32 4.66 1.30
CA PRO A 36 4.08 4.98 1.97
C PRO A 36 3.31 3.67 2.12
N GLU A 37 3.03 3.30 3.37
CA GLU A 37 2.26 2.11 3.71
C GLU A 37 1.00 2.16 2.82
N LYS A 38 0.91 1.23 1.86
CA LYS A 38 -0.26 1.17 0.97
C LYS A 38 -1.44 1.11 1.90
N SER A 39 -2.28 2.16 1.91
CA SER A 39 -3.48 2.18 2.73
C SER A 39 -4.30 0.97 2.27
N VAL A 40 -4.21 -0.14 3.01
CA VAL A 40 -5.03 -1.31 2.77
C VAL A 40 -6.41 -0.79 3.03
N ARG A 41 -7.19 -0.59 1.96
CA ARG A 41 -8.60 -0.24 2.09
C ARG A 41 -9.20 -1.35 2.93
N THR A 42 -9.45 -1.07 4.21
CA THR A 42 -10.23 -1.92 5.08
C THR A 42 -11.63 -1.89 4.51
N ALA A 43 -11.91 -2.83 3.61
CA ALA A 43 -13.26 -3.10 3.18
C ALA A 43 -14.04 -3.48 4.45
N GLU A 44 -15.11 -2.76 4.74
CA GLU A 44 -16.03 -3.13 5.81
C GLU A 44 -16.52 -4.55 5.53
N PHE A 45 -16.17 -5.48 6.42
CA PHE A 45 -16.69 -6.84 6.37
C PHE A 45 -18.20 -6.76 6.63
N THR A 46 -19.00 -6.85 5.59
CA THR A 46 -20.44 -7.08 5.74
C THR A 46 -20.65 -8.56 6.08
N LEU A 47 -21.46 -8.84 7.10
CA LEU A 47 -21.80 -10.19 7.59
C LEU A 47 -22.22 -11.16 6.47
N SER A 48 -22.76 -10.63 5.37
CA SER A 48 -23.22 -11.38 4.20
C SER A 48 -22.11 -11.79 3.23
N LYS A 49 -20.92 -11.15 3.25
CA LYS A 49 -19.81 -11.48 2.35
C LYS A 49 -18.80 -12.47 2.93
N GLY A 50 -18.65 -12.54 4.25
CA GLY A 50 -17.54 -13.29 4.87
C GLY A 50 -17.64 -14.82 4.80
N ILE A 51 -18.85 -15.39 4.85
CA ILE A 51 -19.04 -16.86 4.80
C ILE A 51 -19.09 -17.39 3.37
N TRP A 52 -19.47 -16.53 2.43
CA TRP A 52 -19.76 -16.92 1.05
C TRP A 52 -18.75 -16.34 0.05
N SER A 53 -17.65 -15.73 0.51
CA SER A 53 -16.63 -15.12 -0.35
C SER A 53 -15.95 -16.11 -1.29
N ASP A 54 -15.82 -17.37 -0.86
CA ASP A 54 -15.22 -18.45 -1.65
C ASP A 54 -16.25 -19.20 -2.50
N TYR A 55 -17.53 -18.83 -2.39
CA TYR A 55 -18.61 -19.44 -3.16
C TYR A 55 -19.09 -18.46 -4.23
N ASP A 56 -19.01 -18.87 -5.50
CA ASP A 56 -19.58 -18.13 -6.63
C ASP A 56 -21.12 -18.29 -6.62
N ILE A 57 -21.77 -17.57 -5.70
CA ILE A 57 -23.22 -17.65 -5.51
C ILE A 57 -23.89 -16.65 -6.43
N ASN A 58 -24.38 -17.13 -7.56
CA ASN A 58 -25.27 -16.38 -8.42
C ASN A 58 -26.70 -16.40 -7.85
N SER A 59 -27.17 -15.23 -7.38
CA SER A 59 -28.52 -15.07 -6.82
C SER A 59 -29.63 -15.42 -7.82
N GLU A 60 -29.38 -15.24 -9.12
CA GLU A 60 -30.35 -15.53 -10.17
C GLU A 60 -30.56 -17.04 -10.34
N GLU A 61 -29.48 -17.82 -10.26
CA GLU A 61 -29.54 -19.29 -10.34
C GLU A 61 -30.24 -19.92 -9.15
N LEU A 62 -29.97 -19.40 -7.94
CA LEU A 62 -30.66 -19.86 -6.72
C LEU A 62 -32.16 -19.61 -6.81
N ARG A 63 -32.56 -18.46 -7.35
CA ARG A 63 -33.96 -18.09 -7.51
C ARG A 63 -34.67 -19.00 -8.51
N GLN A 64 -34.03 -19.33 -9.64
CA GLN A 64 -34.57 -20.27 -10.61
C GLN A 64 -34.73 -21.69 -10.02
N LYS A 65 -33.73 -22.19 -9.27
CA LYS A 65 -33.82 -23.50 -8.61
C LYS A 65 -34.92 -23.57 -7.55
N ALA A 66 -35.18 -22.48 -6.82
CA ALA A 66 -36.24 -22.43 -5.82
C ALA A 66 -37.64 -22.34 -6.44
N TRP A 67 -37.77 -21.68 -7.59
CA TRP A 67 -39.05 -21.44 -8.27
C TRP A 67 -39.50 -22.61 -9.16
N ASN A 68 -38.56 -23.39 -9.71
CA ASN A 68 -38.85 -24.56 -10.55
C ASN A 68 -39.21 -25.82 -9.73
N ARG A 69 -39.93 -25.65 -8.62
CA ARG A 69 -40.40 -26.74 -7.76
C ARG A 69 -41.79 -27.21 -8.15
#